data_AF-A0AB34AK30-F1
#
_entry.id   AF-A0AB34AK30-F1
#
_cell.length_a   1.000
_cell.length_b   1.000
_cell.length_c   1.000
_cell.angle_alpha   90.00
_cell.angle_beta   90.00
_cell.angle_gamma   90.00
#
_symmetry.space_group_name_H-M   'P 1'
#
loop_
_entity.id
_entity.type
_entity.pdbx_description
1 polymer ?
#
loop_
_entity_poly.entity_id
_entity_poly.type
_entity_poly.pdbx_seq_one_letter_code
_entity_poly.pdbx_strand_id
1 'polypeptide(L)'
;MKGYLMSYYFTNQKSIYIYLLLSIPICLFFSFTNPIMASFMPMIFLVSPATDNLKNEKDSKWMYFVSTLPYSRNTYVSSHFAFYSLLALTGMVVSLVINAIVAGSIVSGVNSALLGTGFIALYSLIFPFTFKMGAEKSNVIFMIVSIIVVILFFVYYFVGMAILSGTGNLIEEISKNLWYGGIFAVIGLIVMALSFIASKQAFKYKEL
;
A
#
# COMPACT_ATOMS: atom_id res chain seq x y z
N MET A 1 17.34 11.00 8.24
CA MET A 1 16.36 9.96 7.81
C MET A 1 16.54 8.64 8.53
N LYS A 2 17.77 8.10 8.64
CA LYS A 2 18.03 6.80 9.31
C LYS A 2 17.44 6.70 10.73
N GLY A 3 17.54 7.76 11.54
CA GLY A 3 16.97 7.79 12.90
C GLY A 3 15.44 7.61 12.95
N TYR A 4 14.69 8.29 12.08
CA TYR A 4 13.23 8.15 12.01
C TYR A 4 12.80 6.75 11.56
N LEU A 5 13.47 6.21 10.53
CA LEU A 5 13.20 4.85 10.06
C LEU A 5 13.45 3.79 11.14
N MET A 6 14.54 3.95 11.90
CA MET A 6 14.86 3.05 13.00
C MET A 6 13.81 3.15 14.12
N SER A 7 13.37 4.36 14.44
CA SER A 7 12.29 4.60 15.39
C SER A 7 11.01 3.90 14.97
N TYR A 8 10.56 4.07 13.71
CA TYR A 8 9.36 3.41 13.21
C TYR A 8 9.46 1.89 13.21
N TYR A 9 10.64 1.36 12.87
CA TYR A 9 10.88 -0.07 12.95
C TYR A 9 10.74 -0.60 14.39
N PHE A 10 11.42 0.03 15.36
CA PHE A 10 11.38 -0.44 16.75
C PHE A 10 10.01 -0.24 17.41
N THR A 11 9.31 0.86 17.11
CA THR A 11 7.95 1.09 17.62
C THR A 11 6.96 0.04 17.10
N ASN A 12 7.10 -0.40 15.85
CA ASN A 12 6.16 -1.32 15.22
C ASN A 12 6.67 -2.77 15.12
N GLN A 13 7.82 -3.10 15.71
CA GLN A 13 8.51 -4.38 15.49
C GLN A 13 7.59 -5.58 15.73
N LYS A 14 6.88 -5.60 16.87
CA LYS A 14 5.92 -6.66 17.20
C LYS A 14 4.80 -6.76 16.18
N SER A 15 4.21 -5.62 15.79
CA SER A 15 3.16 -5.57 14.79
C SER A 15 3.66 -6.09 13.44
N ILE A 16 4.83 -5.65 12.96
CA ILE A 16 5.40 -6.12 11.68
C ILE A 16 5.50 -7.64 11.65
N TYR A 17 6.02 -8.28 12.70
CA TYR A 17 6.13 -9.74 12.75
C TYR A 17 4.77 -10.44 12.79
N ILE A 18 3.81 -9.92 13.58
CA ILE A 18 2.46 -10.48 13.65
C ILE A 18 1.77 -10.39 12.28
N TYR A 19 1.78 -9.21 11.65
CA TYR A 19 1.17 -8.99 10.34
C TYR A 19 1.87 -9.80 9.23
N LEU A 20 3.18 -9.99 9.31
CA LEU A 20 3.93 -10.86 8.39
C LEU A 20 3.49 -12.31 8.54
N LEU A 21 3.42 -12.83 9.76
CA LEU A 21 3.00 -14.20 10.04
C LEU A 21 1.55 -14.45 9.61
N LEU A 22 0.68 -13.45 9.77
CA LEU A 22 -0.72 -13.49 9.34
C LEU A 22 -0.87 -13.39 7.80
N SER A 23 0.03 -12.67 7.13
CA SER A 23 0.00 -12.47 5.68
C SER A 23 0.23 -13.76 4.88
N ILE A 24 1.04 -14.69 5.40
CA ILE A 24 1.40 -15.95 4.73
C ILE A 24 0.19 -16.89 4.52
N PRO A 25 -0.58 -17.28 5.57
CA PRO A 25 -1.74 -18.15 5.39
C PRO A 25 -2.84 -17.49 4.56
N ILE A 26 -3.01 -16.17 4.67
CA ILE A 26 -3.94 -15.41 3.82
C ILE A 26 -3.50 -15.50 2.36
N CYS A 27 -2.21 -15.28 2.06
CA CYS A 27 -1.68 -15.37 0.70
C CYS A 27 -1.91 -16.77 0.12
N LEU A 28 -1.64 -17.82 0.90
CA LEU A 28 -1.85 -19.20 0.49
C LEU A 28 -3.32 -19.45 0.13
N PHE A 29 -4.26 -19.07 1.01
CA PHE A 29 -5.69 -19.22 0.75
C PHE A 29 -6.12 -18.55 -0.55
N PHE A 30 -5.75 -17.28 -0.75
CA PHE A 30 -6.11 -16.55 -1.97
C PHE A 30 -5.39 -17.06 -3.21
N SER A 31 -4.18 -17.60 -3.11
CA SER A 31 -3.47 -18.18 -4.25
C SER A 31 -4.21 -19.40 -4.82
N PHE A 32 -4.92 -20.17 -4.00
CA PHE A 32 -5.75 -21.29 -4.47
C PHE A 32 -7.10 -20.85 -5.06
N THR A 33 -7.73 -19.82 -4.49
CA THR A 33 -9.07 -19.38 -4.93
C THR A 33 -9.03 -18.39 -6.09
N ASN A 34 -8.15 -17.39 -6.01
CA ASN A 34 -8.03 -16.33 -7.00
C ASN A 34 -6.59 -15.80 -7.06
N PRO A 35 -5.75 -16.33 -7.97
CA PRO A 35 -4.33 -15.95 -8.10
C PRO A 35 -4.10 -14.46 -8.37
N ILE A 36 -5.08 -13.75 -8.95
CA ILE A 36 -4.99 -12.32 -9.24
C ILE A 36 -5.04 -11.51 -7.93
N MET A 37 -5.87 -11.93 -6.98
CA MET A 37 -6.04 -11.24 -5.68
C MET A 37 -5.06 -11.73 -4.60
N ALA A 38 -4.28 -12.76 -4.90
CA ALA A 38 -3.35 -13.40 -3.96
C ALA A 38 -2.33 -12.45 -3.32
N SER A 39 -1.90 -11.42 -4.02
CA SER A 39 -0.94 -10.43 -3.52
C SER A 39 -1.57 -9.30 -2.72
N PHE A 40 -2.81 -8.92 -3.03
CA PHE A 40 -3.46 -7.72 -2.51
C PHE A 40 -3.62 -7.76 -0.98
N MET A 41 -4.21 -8.85 -0.47
CA MET A 41 -4.50 -8.96 0.96
C MET A 41 -3.22 -9.04 1.82
N PRO A 42 -2.23 -9.89 1.51
CA PRO A 42 -0.96 -9.93 2.25
C PRO A 42 -0.25 -8.59 2.29
N MET A 43 -0.26 -7.88 1.17
CA MET A 43 0.35 -6.56 1.02
C MET A 43 -0.31 -5.49 1.90
N ILE A 44 -1.65 -5.44 1.95
CA ILE A 44 -2.35 -4.52 2.87
C ILE A 44 -1.97 -4.82 4.31
N PHE A 45 -2.03 -6.09 4.72
CA PHE A 45 -1.70 -6.48 6.10
C PHE A 45 -0.28 -6.08 6.49
N LEU A 46 0.69 -6.25 5.60
CA LEU A 46 2.09 -5.88 5.85
C LEU A 46 2.32 -4.37 5.91
N VAL A 47 1.47 -3.58 5.26
CA VAL A 47 1.54 -2.13 5.24
C VAL A 47 0.76 -1.48 6.39
N SER A 48 -0.25 -2.17 6.95
CA SER A 48 -1.05 -1.71 8.09
C SER A 48 -0.24 -1.17 9.28
N PRO A 49 0.90 -1.76 9.71
CA PRO A 49 1.74 -1.18 10.76
C PRO A 49 2.18 0.26 10.50
N ALA A 50 2.49 0.63 9.25
CA ALA A 50 2.88 2.00 8.92
C ALA A 50 1.72 2.98 9.06
N THR A 51 0.52 2.55 8.66
CA THR A 51 -0.66 3.40 8.71
C THR A 51 -1.24 3.49 10.13
N ASP A 52 -1.18 2.40 10.89
CA ASP A 52 -1.53 2.38 12.32
C ASP A 52 -0.57 3.24 13.15
N ASN A 53 0.72 3.20 12.82
CA ASN A 53 1.70 4.06 13.46
C ASN A 53 1.39 5.54 13.25
N LEU A 54 1.08 5.95 12.02
CA LEU A 54 0.69 7.33 11.71
C LEU A 54 -0.52 7.79 12.53
N LYS A 55 -1.48 6.88 12.78
CA LYS A 55 -2.64 7.15 13.63
C LYS A 55 -2.24 7.32 15.10
N ASN A 56 -1.45 6.38 15.63
CA ASN A 56 -0.99 6.38 17.01
C ASN A 56 -0.06 7.56 17.35
N GLU A 57 0.78 7.99 16.40
CA GLU A 57 1.66 9.16 16.57
C GLU A 57 0.89 10.45 16.80
N LYS A 58 -0.29 10.58 16.20
CA LYS A 58 -1.10 11.76 16.44
C LYS A 58 -1.77 11.70 17.81
N ASP A 59 -2.24 10.54 18.26
CA ASP A 59 -2.86 10.42 19.59
C ASP A 59 -1.84 10.69 20.71
N SER A 60 -0.55 10.42 20.47
CA SER A 60 0.56 10.74 21.38
C SER A 60 1.13 12.16 21.24
N LYS A 61 0.54 13.03 20.40
CA LYS A 61 1.05 14.38 20.07
C LYS A 61 2.48 14.40 19.52
N TRP A 62 2.97 13.28 19.01
CA TRP A 62 4.33 13.14 18.46
C TRP A 62 4.62 14.17 17.36
N MET A 63 3.59 14.53 16.60
CA MET A 63 3.68 15.55 15.55
C MET A 63 4.13 16.93 16.06
N TYR A 64 3.76 17.31 17.29
CA TYR A 64 4.19 18.55 17.95
C TYR A 64 5.61 18.44 18.53
N PHE A 65 6.03 17.24 18.93
CA PHE A 65 7.40 17.01 19.36
C PHE A 65 8.36 17.02 18.16
N VAL A 66 7.96 16.47 17.02
CA VAL A 66 8.78 16.47 15.82
C VAL A 66 9.00 17.89 15.26
N SER A 67 8.06 18.82 15.46
CA SER A 67 8.22 20.20 15.03
C SER A 67 9.22 21.01 15.87
N THR A 68 9.57 20.56 17.08
CA THR A 68 10.61 21.19 17.91
C THR A 68 12.00 20.64 17.65
N LEU A 69 12.11 19.52 16.93
CA LEU A 69 13.40 18.94 16.55
C LEU A 69 14.09 19.74 15.43
N PRO A 70 15.44 19.79 15.38
CA PRO A 70 16.21 20.50 14.34
C PRO A 70 16.19 19.78 12.98
N TYR A 71 15.19 18.94 12.72
CA TYR A 71 15.03 18.20 11.48
C TYR A 71 13.95 18.83 10.60
N SER A 72 14.21 18.88 9.29
CA SER A 72 13.24 19.46 8.36
C SER A 72 11.93 18.66 8.34
N ARG A 73 10.80 19.38 8.31
CA ARG A 73 9.44 18.81 8.13
C ARG A 73 9.34 17.87 6.90
N ASN A 74 10.15 18.14 5.87
CA ASN A 74 10.25 17.33 4.66
C ASN A 74 10.90 15.94 4.94
N THR A 75 11.85 15.89 5.86
CA THR A 75 12.52 14.65 6.29
C THR A 75 11.56 13.72 7.01
N TYR A 76 10.60 14.25 7.78
CA TYR A 76 9.57 13.48 8.47
C TYR A 76 8.62 12.79 7.47
N VAL A 77 8.01 13.55 6.56
CA VAL A 77 7.13 13.01 5.50
C VAL A 77 7.87 11.97 4.66
N SER A 78 9.11 12.25 4.27
CA SER A 78 9.92 11.29 3.50
C SER A 78 10.25 10.01 4.25
N SER A 79 10.33 10.04 5.57
CA SER A 79 10.60 8.85 6.38
C SER A 79 9.37 7.95 6.48
N HIS A 80 8.15 8.51 6.55
CA HIS A 80 6.91 7.72 6.49
C HIS A 80 6.71 7.04 5.13
N PHE A 81 6.91 7.77 4.03
CA PHE A 81 6.82 7.17 2.69
C PHE A 81 7.90 6.11 2.45
N ALA A 82 9.12 6.33 2.97
CA ALA A 82 10.19 5.32 2.89
C ALA A 82 9.84 4.06 3.70
N PHE A 83 9.35 4.20 4.93
CA PHE A 83 8.92 3.07 5.76
C PHE A 83 7.76 2.29 5.12
N TYR A 84 6.76 3.02 4.61
CA TYR A 84 5.65 2.45 3.85
C TYR A 84 6.11 1.67 2.62
N SER A 85 7.03 2.24 1.84
CA SER A 85 7.57 1.59 0.64
C SER A 85 8.37 0.34 0.95
N LEU A 86 9.12 0.31 2.07
CA LEU A 86 9.87 -0.87 2.49
C LEU A 86 8.92 -2.03 2.85
N LEU A 87 7.84 -1.74 3.57
CA LEU A 87 6.82 -2.74 3.90
C LEU A 87 6.04 -3.21 2.66
N ALA A 88 5.77 -2.30 1.72
CA ALA A 88 5.16 -2.65 0.44
C ALA A 88 6.07 -3.61 -0.37
N LEU A 89 7.39 -3.35 -0.39
CA LEU A 89 8.37 -4.21 -1.05
C LEU A 89 8.46 -5.59 -0.41
N THR A 90 8.48 -5.70 0.92
CA THR A 90 8.48 -7.01 1.58
C THR A 90 7.21 -7.79 1.28
N GLY A 91 6.04 -7.13 1.29
CA GLY A 91 4.77 -7.75 0.88
C GLY A 91 4.75 -8.20 -0.57
N MET A 92 5.38 -7.44 -1.46
CA MET A 92 5.56 -7.82 -2.87
C MET A 92 6.39 -9.08 -3.03
N VAL A 93 7.54 -9.17 -2.35
CA VAL A 93 8.40 -10.34 -2.44
C VAL A 93 7.69 -11.58 -1.87
N VAL A 94 7.06 -11.46 -0.70
CA VAL A 94 6.36 -12.58 -0.06
C VAL A 94 5.23 -13.10 -0.95
N SER A 95 4.37 -12.21 -1.45
CA SER A 95 3.24 -12.61 -2.29
C SER A 95 3.66 -13.18 -3.64
N LEU A 96 4.71 -12.65 -4.26
CA LEU A 96 5.24 -13.17 -5.52
C LEU A 96 5.72 -14.61 -5.35
N VAL A 97 6.53 -14.87 -4.32
CA VAL A 97 7.10 -16.21 -4.08
C VAL A 97 6.01 -17.23 -3.82
N ILE A 98 5.05 -16.92 -2.94
CA ILE A 98 3.95 -17.84 -2.60
C ILE A 98 3.09 -18.12 -3.84
N ASN A 99 2.66 -17.07 -4.54
CA ASN A 99 1.75 -17.23 -5.68
C ASN A 99 2.43 -17.93 -6.88
N ALA A 100 3.72 -17.67 -7.12
CA ALA A 100 4.47 -18.36 -8.17
C ALA A 100 4.59 -19.87 -7.91
N ILE A 101 4.77 -20.27 -6.64
CA ILE A 101 4.82 -21.69 -6.24
C ILE A 101 3.45 -22.35 -6.40
N VAL A 102 2.38 -21.71 -5.90
CA VAL A 102 1.03 -22.29 -5.89
C VAL A 102 0.43 -22.34 -7.30
N ALA A 103 0.57 -21.27 -8.07
CA ALA A 103 0.01 -21.20 -9.43
C ALA A 103 0.87 -21.92 -10.48
N GLY A 104 2.06 -22.42 -10.11
CA GLY A 104 2.99 -23.09 -11.03
C GLY A 104 3.50 -22.22 -12.17
N SER A 105 3.36 -20.89 -12.06
CA SER A 105 3.70 -19.93 -13.11
C SER A 105 4.29 -18.67 -12.48
N ILE A 106 5.49 -18.31 -12.95
CA ILE A 106 6.14 -17.05 -12.55
C ILE A 106 5.35 -15.85 -13.08
N VAL A 107 4.71 -15.99 -14.25
CA VAL A 107 3.97 -14.91 -14.90
C VAL A 107 2.77 -14.48 -14.06
N SER A 108 1.99 -15.43 -13.53
CA SER A 108 0.85 -15.13 -12.67
C SER A 108 1.28 -14.55 -11.32
N GLY A 109 2.39 -15.05 -10.76
CA GLY A 109 3.01 -14.49 -9.55
C GLY A 109 3.41 -13.04 -9.72
N VAL A 110 4.12 -12.72 -10.81
CA VAL A 110 4.54 -11.34 -11.14
C VAL A 110 3.34 -10.44 -11.41
N ASN A 111 2.35 -10.90 -12.18
CA ASN A 111 1.18 -10.10 -12.50
C ASN A 111 0.33 -9.78 -11.26
N SER A 112 0.14 -10.77 -10.39
CA SER A 112 -0.50 -10.58 -9.09
C SER A 112 0.27 -9.56 -8.25
N ALA A 113 1.59 -9.72 -8.12
CA ALA A 113 2.42 -8.77 -7.38
C ALA A 113 2.29 -7.35 -7.94
N LEU A 114 2.30 -7.16 -9.27
CA LEU A 114 2.10 -5.86 -9.91
C LEU A 114 0.74 -5.24 -9.56
N LEU A 115 -0.35 -6.01 -9.65
CA LEU A 115 -1.68 -5.52 -9.25
C LEU A 115 -1.70 -5.09 -7.79
N GLY A 116 -1.17 -5.91 -6.89
CA GLY A 116 -1.07 -5.59 -5.48
C GLY A 116 -0.25 -4.33 -5.21
N THR A 117 0.86 -4.12 -5.94
CA THR A 117 1.64 -2.88 -5.82
C THR A 117 0.84 -1.65 -6.27
N GLY A 118 0.05 -1.76 -7.34
CA GLY A 118 -0.83 -0.67 -7.79
C GLY A 118 -1.84 -0.28 -6.71
N PHE A 119 -2.43 -1.26 -6.04
CA PHE A 119 -3.35 -1.05 -4.93
C PHE A 119 -2.72 -0.36 -3.73
N ILE A 120 -1.58 -0.86 -3.24
CA ILE A 120 -0.87 -0.23 -2.14
C ILE A 120 -0.50 1.20 -2.54
N ALA A 121 0.00 1.40 -3.75
CA ALA A 121 0.41 2.72 -4.21
C ALA A 121 -0.80 3.71 -4.25
N LEU A 122 -2.00 3.26 -4.62
CA LEU A 122 -3.23 4.06 -4.47
C LEU A 122 -3.59 4.32 -2.99
N TYR A 123 -3.40 3.33 -2.12
CA TYR A 123 -3.67 3.44 -0.68
C TYR A 123 -2.77 4.48 0.02
N SER A 124 -1.65 4.86 -0.58
CA SER A 124 -0.78 5.95 -0.09
C SER A 124 -1.47 7.32 -0.04
N LEU A 125 -2.64 7.49 -0.67
CA LEU A 125 -3.48 8.69 -0.55
C LEU A 125 -3.88 9.00 0.91
N ILE A 126 -3.81 8.04 1.83
CA ILE A 126 -4.04 8.28 3.26
C ILE A 126 -3.10 9.35 3.81
N PHE A 127 -1.83 9.33 3.42
CA PHE A 127 -0.82 10.26 3.94
C PHE A 127 -1.18 11.74 3.70
N PRO A 128 -1.40 12.22 2.46
CA PRO A 128 -1.68 13.65 2.23
C PRO A 128 -2.95 14.12 2.93
N PHE A 129 -4.01 13.30 2.94
CA PHE A 129 -5.25 13.66 3.63
C PHE A 129 -5.05 13.72 5.15
N THR A 130 -4.31 12.76 5.71
CA THR A 130 -4.03 12.71 7.15
C THR A 130 -3.17 13.89 7.60
N PHE A 131 -2.19 14.29 6.79
CA PHE A 131 -1.39 15.48 7.05
C PHE A 131 -2.20 16.78 6.95
N LYS A 132 -3.06 16.91 5.93
CA LYS A 132 -3.88 18.12 5.69
C LYS A 132 -5.01 18.31 6.70
N MET A 133 -5.87 17.31 6.88
CA MET A 133 -7.07 17.42 7.72
C MET A 133 -6.78 17.25 9.20
N GLY A 134 -5.56 16.84 9.55
CA GLY A 134 -5.22 16.46 10.90
C GLY A 134 -5.80 15.10 11.25
N ALA A 135 -5.08 14.36 12.11
CA ALA A 135 -5.44 12.98 12.35
C ALA A 135 -6.59 12.80 13.35
N GLU A 136 -7.32 13.86 13.74
CA GLU A 136 -8.62 13.76 14.44
C GLU A 136 -9.66 13.06 13.60
N LYS A 137 -9.61 13.28 12.28
CA LYS A 137 -10.47 12.62 11.31
C LYS A 137 -9.78 11.42 10.67
N SER A 138 -8.69 10.90 11.23
CA SER A 138 -7.89 9.82 10.61
C SER A 138 -8.75 8.60 10.28
N ASN A 139 -9.57 8.11 11.22
CA ASN A 139 -10.46 6.97 10.96
C ASN A 139 -11.41 7.21 9.77
N VAL A 140 -11.95 8.44 9.66
CA VAL A 140 -12.83 8.83 8.56
C VAL A 140 -12.05 8.89 7.25
N ILE A 141 -10.83 9.43 7.26
CA ILE A 141 -9.94 9.49 6.10
C ILE A 141 -9.60 8.07 5.61
N PHE A 142 -9.23 7.18 6.52
CA PHE A 142 -8.94 5.78 6.18
C PHE A 142 -10.14 5.11 5.54
N MET A 143 -11.34 5.31 6.08
CA MET A 143 -12.57 4.76 5.52
C MET A 143 -12.84 5.30 4.12
N ILE A 144 -12.77 6.62 3.93
CA ILE A 144 -13.00 7.26 2.62
C ILE A 144 -11.98 6.79 1.59
N VAL A 145 -10.69 6.80 1.94
CA VAL A 145 -9.63 6.37 1.01
C VAL A 145 -9.78 4.89 0.67
N SER A 146 -10.12 4.03 1.63
CA SER A 146 -10.37 2.61 1.36
C SER A 146 -11.52 2.41 0.38
N ILE A 147 -12.62 3.16 0.54
CA ILE A 147 -13.76 3.12 -0.39
C ILE A 147 -13.33 3.56 -1.79
N ILE A 148 -12.58 4.66 -1.90
CA ILE A 148 -12.08 5.17 -3.20
C ILE A 148 -11.20 4.12 -3.88
N VAL A 149 -10.27 3.49 -3.15
CA VAL A 149 -9.36 2.47 -3.69
C VAL A 149 -10.15 1.26 -4.21
N VAL A 150 -11.15 0.80 -3.47
CA VAL A 150 -12.01 -0.33 -3.89
C VAL A 150 -12.81 0.03 -5.15
N ILE A 151 -13.41 1.22 -5.20
CA ILE A 151 -14.16 1.67 -6.39
C ILE A 151 -13.24 1.74 -7.61
N LEU A 152 -12.05 2.34 -7.48
CA LEU A 152 -11.08 2.43 -8.57
C LEU A 152 -10.65 1.06 -9.09
N PHE A 153 -10.49 0.08 -8.19
CA PHE A 153 -10.21 -1.28 -8.61
C PHE A 153 -11.35 -1.92 -9.38
N PHE A 154 -12.60 -1.79 -8.91
CA PHE A 154 -13.74 -2.33 -9.64
C PHE A 154 -13.86 -1.69 -11.02
N VAL A 155 -13.68 -0.38 -11.14
CA VAL A 155 -13.65 0.31 -12.44
C VAL A 155 -12.56 -0.29 -13.33
N TYR A 156 -11.34 -0.47 -12.80
CA TYR A 156 -10.25 -1.09 -13.54
C TYR A 156 -10.59 -2.51 -14.01
N TYR A 157 -11.16 -3.32 -13.11
CA TYR A 157 -11.63 -4.68 -13.38
C TYR A 157 -12.67 -4.74 -14.50
N PHE A 158 -13.70 -3.90 -14.44
CA PHE A 158 -14.75 -3.86 -15.47
C PHE A 158 -14.25 -3.35 -16.81
N VAL A 159 -13.34 -2.37 -16.83
CA VAL A 159 -12.69 -1.93 -18.08
C VAL A 159 -11.86 -3.06 -18.68
N GLY A 160 -11.12 -3.82 -17.85
CA GLY A 160 -10.41 -5.03 -18.29
C GLY A 160 -11.35 -6.05 -18.92
N MET A 161 -12.50 -6.31 -18.29
CA MET A 161 -13.50 -7.23 -18.85
C MET A 161 -14.07 -6.76 -20.18
N ALA A 162 -14.31 -5.46 -20.36
CA ALA A 162 -14.84 -4.91 -21.62
C ALA A 162 -13.84 -5.03 -22.79
N ILE A 163 -12.53 -5.01 -22.50
CA ILE A 163 -11.48 -5.14 -23.51
C ILE A 163 -11.21 -6.62 -23.86
N LEU A 164 -11.31 -7.51 -22.87
CA LEU A 164 -11.02 -8.94 -23.00
C LEU A 164 -12.27 -9.80 -23.25
N SER A 165 -13.43 -9.19 -23.52
CA SER A 165 -14.72 -9.90 -23.63
C SER A 165 -14.82 -10.91 -24.79
N GLY A 166 -13.79 -11.05 -25.63
CA GLY A 166 -13.75 -11.98 -26.76
C GLY A 166 -13.14 -13.35 -26.44
N THR A 167 -12.60 -13.56 -25.24
CA THR A 167 -11.70 -14.66 -24.95
C THR A 167 -12.06 -15.40 -23.65
N GLY A 168 -12.68 -16.58 -23.78
CA GLY A 168 -12.74 -17.62 -22.74
C GLY A 168 -12.80 -17.21 -21.26
N ASN A 169 -12.01 -17.88 -20.42
CA ASN A 169 -12.02 -17.72 -18.97
C ASN A 169 -11.19 -16.49 -18.54
N LEU A 170 -11.86 -15.35 -18.35
CA LEU A 170 -11.26 -14.03 -18.11
C LEU A 170 -10.20 -13.98 -16.99
N ILE A 171 -10.38 -14.74 -15.90
CA ILE A 171 -9.43 -14.78 -14.78
C ILE A 171 -8.09 -15.36 -15.24
N GLU A 172 -8.13 -16.39 -16.08
CA GLU A 172 -6.92 -17.04 -16.57
C GLU A 172 -6.17 -16.13 -17.54
N GLU A 173 -6.88 -15.43 -18.42
CA GLU A 173 -6.27 -14.47 -19.34
C GLU A 173 -5.68 -13.25 -18.64
N ILE A 174 -6.43 -12.65 -17.71
CA ILE A 174 -5.91 -11.54 -16.90
C ILE A 174 -4.68 -12.00 -16.15
N SER A 175 -4.67 -13.21 -15.58
CA SER A 175 -3.53 -13.74 -14.82
C SER A 175 -2.27 -13.91 -15.67
N LYS A 176 -2.41 -14.23 -16.96
CA LYS A 176 -1.29 -14.43 -17.90
C LYS A 176 -0.85 -13.13 -18.60
N ASN A 177 -1.73 -12.13 -18.68
CA ASN A 177 -1.45 -10.85 -19.34
C ASN A 177 -0.74 -9.86 -18.39
N LEU A 178 0.59 -9.85 -18.44
CA LEU A 178 1.45 -8.94 -17.65
C LEU A 178 1.14 -7.46 -17.86
N TRP A 179 0.64 -7.07 -19.05
CA TRP A 179 0.28 -5.69 -19.33
C TRP A 179 -0.82 -5.19 -18.42
N TYR A 180 -1.74 -6.07 -18.02
CA TYR A 180 -2.84 -5.71 -17.15
C TYR A 180 -2.36 -5.39 -15.73
N GLY A 181 -1.47 -6.18 -15.14
CA GLY A 181 -0.86 -5.81 -13.86
C GLY A 181 0.06 -4.59 -13.96
N GLY A 182 0.84 -4.52 -15.04
CA GLY A 182 1.81 -3.45 -15.27
C GLY A 182 1.18 -2.06 -15.37
N ILE A 183 0.10 -1.90 -16.15
CA ILE A 183 -0.59 -0.60 -16.30
C ILE A 183 -1.14 -0.12 -14.95
N PHE A 184 -1.77 -1.01 -14.18
CA PHE A 184 -2.30 -0.67 -12.87
C PHE A 184 -1.20 -0.27 -11.87
N ALA A 185 -0.09 -1.00 -11.87
CA ALA A 185 1.08 -0.68 -11.04
C ALA A 185 1.62 0.72 -11.37
N VAL A 186 1.76 1.05 -12.66
CA VAL A 186 2.25 2.37 -13.10
C VAL A 186 1.29 3.49 -12.66
N ILE A 187 -0.02 3.31 -12.86
CA ILE A 187 -1.03 4.28 -12.40
C ILE A 187 -0.94 4.48 -10.89
N GLY A 188 -0.87 3.39 -10.12
CA GLY A 188 -0.73 3.45 -8.67
C GLY A 188 0.54 4.19 -8.24
N LEU A 189 1.69 3.91 -8.86
CA LEU A 189 2.96 4.56 -8.55
C LEU A 189 2.94 6.06 -8.87
N ILE A 190 2.27 6.48 -9.95
CA ILE A 190 2.04 7.89 -10.26
C ILE A 190 1.22 8.54 -9.14
N VAL A 191 0.15 7.89 -8.69
CA VAL A 191 -0.67 8.40 -7.57
C VAL A 191 0.15 8.48 -6.28
N MET A 192 1.04 7.52 -6.02
CA MET A 192 1.93 7.56 -4.85
C MET A 192 2.94 8.72 -4.93
N ALA A 193 3.50 8.99 -6.10
CA ALA A 193 4.38 10.14 -6.32
C ALA A 193 3.64 11.47 -6.12
N LEU A 194 2.41 11.59 -6.66
CA LEU A 194 1.55 12.75 -6.44
C LEU A 194 1.17 12.91 -4.95
N SER A 195 0.86 11.80 -4.28
CA SER A 195 0.55 11.77 -2.84
C SER A 195 1.73 12.24 -1.99
N PHE A 196 2.96 11.90 -2.38
CA PHE A 196 4.17 12.36 -1.73
C PHE A 196 4.36 13.88 -1.88
N ILE A 197 4.17 14.42 -3.09
CA ILE A 197 4.25 15.87 -3.35
C ILE A 197 3.17 16.62 -2.56
N ALA A 198 1.93 16.13 -2.62
CA ALA A 198 0.80 16.70 -1.89
C ALA A 198 1.03 16.68 -0.37
N SER A 199 1.61 15.60 0.16
CA SER A 199 1.95 15.49 1.59
C SER A 199 2.99 16.51 2.03
N LYS A 200 4.02 16.75 1.21
CA LYS A 200 5.03 17.78 1.48
C LYS A 200 4.42 19.18 1.51
N GLN A 201 3.55 19.48 0.56
CA GLN A 201 2.88 20.78 0.50
C GLN A 201 1.92 20.96 1.69
N ALA A 202 1.09 19.95 1.99
CA ALA A 202 0.16 19.97 3.10
C ALA A 202 0.86 20.19 4.45
N PHE A 203 2.01 19.57 4.67
CA PHE A 203 2.75 19.69 5.93
C PHE A 203 3.60 20.98 6.04
N LYS A 204 3.96 21.60 4.91
CA LYS A 204 4.68 22.89 4.89
C LYS A 204 3.82 24.04 5.42
N TYR A 205 2.52 24.06 5.07
CA TYR A 205 1.60 25.15 5.43
C TYR A 205 0.79 24.89 6.70
N LYS A 206 1.07 23.79 7.41
CA LYS A 206 0.36 23.48 8.64
C LYS A 206 0.90 24.34 9.77
N GLU A 207 0.05 25.24 10.26
CA GLU A 207 0.21 25.91 11.54
C GLU A 207 0.03 24.84 12.63
N LEU A 208 1.08 24.63 13.44
CA LEU A 208 1.11 23.71 14.58
C LEU A 208 1.07 24.56 15.85
#